data_AF-A0A7L4KLV6-F1
#
_entry.id   AF-A0A7L4KLV6-F1
#
_cell.length_a   1.000
_cell.length_b   1.000
_cell.length_c   1.000
_cell.angle_alpha   90.00
_cell.angle_beta   90.00
_cell.angle_gamma   90.00
#
_symmetry.space_group_name_H-M   'P 1'
#
loop_
_entity.id
_entity.type
_entity.pdbx_description
1 polymer ?
#
loop_
_entity_poly.entity_id
_entity_poly.type
_entity_poly.pdbx_seq_one_letter_code
_entity_poly.pdbx_strand_id
1 'polypeptide(L)'
;GEDSRSFHVSIQGTPPSMASTGEIPIITAVAGGQLLLECPEGAEPHPDMEWHREGSPLQEDARRQVLAQGRFLQLRAVAAADGGEYSCRATSAHGDTGPRVRVQVHG
;
A
#
# COMPACT_ATOMS: atom_id res chain seq x y z
N GLY A 1 -29.84 37.46 -8.63
CA GLY A 1 -29.36 36.34 -7.81
C GLY A 1 -29.43 35.11 -8.67
N GLU A 2 -28.27 34.53 -8.96
CA GLU A 2 -28.07 33.13 -9.33
C GLU A 2 -26.53 32.96 -9.39
N ASP A 3 -25.95 32.36 -8.35
CA ASP A 3 -24.53 32.02 -8.27
C ASP A 3 -24.41 30.56 -8.68
N SER A 4 -24.00 30.30 -9.92
CA SER A 4 -23.72 28.95 -10.40
C SER A 4 -22.23 28.67 -10.24
N ARG A 5 -21.83 28.09 -9.12
CA ARG A 5 -20.47 27.52 -8.94
C ARG A 5 -20.44 26.09 -9.48
N SER A 6 -19.85 25.93 -10.67
CA SER A 6 -19.51 24.62 -11.22
C SER A 6 -18.22 24.10 -10.58
N PHE A 7 -18.34 23.06 -9.76
CA PHE A 7 -17.18 22.34 -9.20
C PHE A 7 -16.78 21.23 -10.18
N HIS A 8 -15.72 21.47 -10.95
CA HIS A 8 -15.13 20.44 -11.80
C HIS A 8 -14.20 19.58 -10.96
N VAL A 9 -14.72 18.45 -10.44
CA VAL A 9 -13.91 17.48 -9.68
C VAL A 9 -13.15 16.62 -10.68
N SER A 10 -11.85 16.90 -10.85
CA SER A 10 -10.94 16.03 -11.60
C SER A 10 -10.32 15.02 -10.64
N ILE A 11 -10.80 13.78 -10.69
CA ILE A 11 -10.28 12.68 -9.88
C ILE A 11 -9.01 12.15 -10.55
N GLN A 12 -7.89 12.85 -10.38
CA GLN A 12 -6.57 12.25 -10.60
C GLN A 12 -6.14 11.63 -9.27
N GLY A 13 -6.58 10.39 -9.03
CA GLY A 13 -6.23 9.65 -7.82
C GLY A 13 -4.75 9.28 -7.85
N THR A 14 -3.90 10.09 -7.22
CA THR A 14 -2.57 9.64 -6.80
C THR A 14 -2.75 8.43 -5.87
N PRO A 15 -2.04 7.31 -6.11
CA PRO A 15 -2.10 6.16 -5.20
C PRO A 15 -1.71 6.63 -3.79
N PRO A 16 -2.34 6.10 -2.72
CA PRO A 16 -2.04 6.51 -1.36
C PRO A 16 -0.58 6.12 -1.03
N SER A 17 0.30 7.11 -1.01
CA SER A 17 1.70 6.92 -0.66
C SER A 17 1.84 6.73 0.86
N MET A 18 2.66 5.78 1.31
CA MET A 18 2.93 5.59 2.74
C MET A 18 3.81 6.75 3.27
N ALA A 19 3.19 7.84 3.72
CA ALA A 19 3.93 8.96 4.28
C ALA A 19 4.49 8.60 5.68
N SER A 20 5.77 8.87 5.91
CA SER A 20 6.49 8.58 7.16
C SER A 20 6.19 9.62 8.26
N THR A 21 4.91 9.89 8.53
CA THR A 21 4.46 10.95 9.46
C THR A 21 4.31 10.46 10.91
N GLY A 22 4.79 9.26 11.25
CA GLY A 22 4.68 8.69 12.60
C GLY A 22 3.30 8.10 12.94
N GLU A 23 2.27 8.40 12.15
CA GLU A 23 0.98 7.73 12.18
C GLU A 23 0.91 6.67 11.07
N ILE A 24 0.40 5.48 11.39
CA ILE A 24 0.25 4.38 10.42
C ILE A 24 -1.05 4.62 9.64
N PRO A 25 -1.01 4.99 8.34
CA PRO A 25 -2.22 5.20 7.54
C PRO A 25 -3.11 3.96 7.50
N ILE A 26 -4.43 4.17 7.45
CA ILE A 26 -5.41 3.10 7.29
C ILE A 26 -5.90 3.12 5.84
N ILE A 27 -5.80 1.98 5.16
CA ILE A 27 -6.32 1.76 3.81
C ILE A 27 -7.49 0.80 3.89
N THR A 28 -8.61 1.21 3.32
CA THR A 28 -9.83 0.41 3.27
C THR A 28 -9.93 -0.33 1.94
N ALA A 29 -10.09 -1.66 2.00
CA ALA A 29 -10.33 -2.52 0.85
C ALA A 29 -11.71 -3.15 0.92
N VAL A 30 -12.29 -3.44 -0.25
CA VAL A 30 -13.59 -4.12 -0.35
C VAL A 30 -13.36 -5.62 -0.55
N ALA A 31 -14.10 -6.44 0.19
CA ALA A 31 -14.05 -7.89 0.04
C ALA A 31 -14.38 -8.32 -1.41
N GLY A 32 -13.59 -9.23 -1.97
CA GLY A 32 -13.68 -9.64 -3.38
C GLY A 32 -13.06 -8.67 -4.37
N GLY A 33 -12.68 -7.46 -3.93
CA GLY A 33 -12.02 -6.45 -4.76
C GLY A 33 -10.53 -6.69 -4.98
N GLN A 34 -9.89 -5.70 -5.56
CA GLN A 34 -8.43 -5.60 -5.72
C GLN A 34 -7.92 -4.43 -4.90
N LEU A 35 -6.79 -4.63 -4.22
CA LEU A 35 -6.05 -3.59 -3.52
C LEU A 35 -4.62 -3.53 -4.06
N LEU A 36 -4.13 -2.33 -4.34
CA LEU A 36 -2.75 -2.07 -4.74
C LEU A 36 -2.10 -1.17 -3.70
N LEU A 37 -1.05 -1.66 -3.04
CA LEU A 37 -0.25 -0.88 -2.11
C LEU A 37 1.03 -0.42 -2.81
N GLU A 38 1.41 0.83 -2.57
CA GLU A 38 2.62 1.43 -3.11
C GLU A 38 3.61 1.74 -2.00
N CYS A 39 4.85 1.28 -2.17
CA CYS A 39 5.95 1.66 -1.30
C CYS A 39 6.61 2.96 -1.79
N PRO A 40 6.71 4.02 -0.97
CA PRO A 40 7.35 5.27 -1.38
C PRO A 40 8.83 5.06 -1.70
N GLU A 41 9.31 5.77 -2.72
CA GLU A 41 10.69 5.67 -3.20
C GLU A 41 11.62 6.37 -2.21
N GLY A 42 12.34 5.57 -1.42
CA GLY A 42 13.41 6.04 -0.57
C GLY A 42 14.76 5.87 -1.27
N ALA A 43 15.09 6.82 -2.14
CA ALA A 43 16.40 7.04 -2.77
C ALA A 43 16.99 5.90 -3.65
N GLU A 44 17.40 6.30 -4.85
CA GLU A 44 18.19 5.55 -5.82
C GLU A 44 19.59 5.21 -5.26
N PRO A 45 20.20 4.04 -5.55
CA PRO A 45 19.80 3.01 -6.50
C PRO A 45 18.91 1.94 -5.85
N HIS A 46 17.78 1.66 -6.51
CA HIS A 46 16.70 0.77 -6.06
C HIS A 46 17.21 -0.54 -5.45
N PRO A 47 17.14 -0.70 -4.11
CA PRO A 47 17.31 -2.00 -3.49
C PRO A 47 16.11 -2.87 -3.85
N ASP A 48 16.32 -4.19 -3.93
CA ASP A 48 15.20 -5.14 -3.94
C ASP A 48 14.34 -4.88 -2.70
N MET A 49 13.04 -4.57 -2.87
CA MET A 49 12.17 -4.26 -1.75
C MET A 49 11.36 -5.49 -1.37
N GLU A 50 11.41 -5.85 -0.09
CA GLU A 50 10.62 -6.94 0.48
C GLU A 50 9.36 -6.38 1.15
N TRP A 51 8.21 -6.98 0.83
CA TRP A 51 6.97 -6.70 1.54
C TRP A 51 6.88 -7.58 2.77
N HIS A 52 6.45 -7.00 3.88
CA HIS A 52 6.15 -7.71 5.11
C HIS A 52 4.71 -7.47 5.50
N ARG A 53 4.13 -8.49 6.12
CA ARG A 53 2.82 -8.45 6.77
C ARG A 53 3.00 -8.80 8.23
N GLU A 54 2.57 -7.91 9.12
CA GLU A 54 2.68 -8.08 10.58
C GLU A 54 4.13 -8.42 11.02
N GLY A 55 5.12 -7.81 10.35
CA GLY A 55 6.56 -8.04 10.59
C GLY A 55 7.16 -9.30 9.96
N SER A 56 6.37 -10.17 9.33
CA SER A 56 6.86 -11.37 8.63
C SER A 56 6.95 -11.13 7.12
N PRO A 57 7.95 -11.69 6.41
CA PRO A 57 8.03 -11.58 4.96
C PRO A 57 6.74 -12.09 4.31
N LEU A 58 6.20 -11.31 3.39
CA LEU A 58 4.98 -11.63 2.69
C LEU A 58 5.27 -12.72 1.66
N GLN A 59 4.59 -13.85 1.81
CA GLN A 59 4.62 -14.90 0.81
C GLN A 59 3.77 -14.48 -0.40
N GLU A 60 4.38 -14.50 -1.59
CA GLU A 60 3.65 -14.36 -2.84
C GLU A 60 2.83 -15.62 -3.13
N ASP A 61 1.64 -15.42 -3.66
CA ASP A 61 0.73 -16.49 -4.11
C ASP A 61 -0.23 -15.97 -5.18
N ALA A 62 -1.14 -16.80 -5.69
CA ALA A 62 -2.03 -16.41 -6.78
C ALA A 62 -2.80 -15.09 -6.52
N ARG A 63 -3.11 -14.80 -5.24
CA ARG A 63 -3.81 -13.59 -4.81
C ARG A 63 -2.85 -12.44 -4.48
N ARG A 64 -1.64 -12.73 -4.02
CA ARG A 64 -0.65 -11.76 -3.53
C ARG A 64 0.57 -11.70 -4.45
N GLN A 65 0.76 -10.58 -5.15
CA GLN A 65 1.82 -10.43 -6.14
C GLN A 65 2.63 -9.18 -5.88
N VAL A 66 3.95 -9.31 -5.86
CA VAL A 66 4.87 -8.18 -5.78
C VAL A 66 5.27 -7.78 -7.20
N LEU A 67 5.13 -6.50 -7.52
CA LEU A 67 5.37 -5.95 -8.85
C LEU A 67 6.46 -4.87 -8.78
N ALA A 68 7.09 -4.61 -9.93
CA ALA A 68 8.12 -3.58 -10.09
C ALA A 68 9.21 -3.65 -8.98
N GLN A 69 9.78 -4.84 -8.80
CA GLN A 69 10.87 -5.12 -7.83
C GLN A 69 10.57 -4.67 -6.40
N GLY A 70 9.34 -4.91 -5.93
CA GLY A 70 8.95 -4.57 -4.57
C GLY A 70 8.26 -3.21 -4.42
N ARG A 71 8.18 -2.42 -5.50
CA ARG A 71 7.49 -1.12 -5.45
C ARG A 71 6.00 -1.24 -5.17
N PHE A 72 5.34 -2.24 -5.76
CA PHE A 72 3.90 -2.43 -5.58
C PHE A 72 3.57 -3.82 -5.04
N LEU A 73 2.63 -3.88 -4.11
CA LEU A 73 1.99 -5.12 -3.68
C LEU A 73 0.54 -5.13 -4.14
N GLN A 74 0.21 -6.12 -4.97
CA GLN A 74 -1.13 -6.32 -5.47
C GLN A 74 -1.81 -7.49 -4.74
N LEU A 75 -2.94 -7.19 -4.11
CA LEU A 75 -3.84 -8.15 -3.47
C LEU A 75 -5.10 -8.29 -4.32
N ARG A 76 -5.37 -9.49 -4.83
CA ARG A 76 -6.57 -9.82 -5.62
C ARG A 76 -7.53 -10.67 -4.81
N ALA A 77 -8.83 -10.52 -5.06
CA ALA A 77 -9.87 -11.21 -4.31
C ALA A 77 -9.65 -11.04 -2.80
N VAL A 78 -9.56 -9.78 -2.37
CA VAL A 78 -9.27 -9.39 -1.00
C VAL A 78 -10.30 -10.05 -0.07
N ALA A 79 -9.83 -10.75 0.95
CA ALA A 79 -10.65 -11.38 1.97
C ALA A 79 -10.43 -10.68 3.32
N ALA A 80 -11.35 -10.86 4.27
CA ALA A 80 -11.18 -10.34 5.63
C ALA A 80 -9.84 -10.77 6.27
N ALA A 81 -9.35 -11.97 5.90
CA ALA A 81 -8.06 -12.50 6.34
C ALA A 81 -6.84 -11.80 5.74
N ASP A 82 -7.01 -10.98 4.70
CA ASP A 82 -5.95 -10.14 4.13
C ASP A 82 -5.84 -8.78 4.86
N GLY A 83 -6.70 -8.50 5.84
CA GLY A 83 -6.52 -7.37 6.74
C GLY A 83 -5.27 -7.51 7.62
N GLY A 84 -4.65 -6.40 7.97
CA GLY A 84 -3.43 -6.36 8.80
C GLY A 84 -2.52 -5.19 8.49
N GLU A 85 -1.40 -5.12 9.17
CA GLU A 85 -0.33 -4.16 8.94
C GLU A 85 0.62 -4.68 7.86
N TYR A 86 0.87 -3.84 6.86
CA TYR A 86 1.81 -4.06 5.77
C TYR A 86 2.93 -3.05 5.87
N SER A 87 4.14 -3.49 5.53
CA SER A 87 5.31 -2.61 5.44
C SER A 87 6.20 -3.04 4.30
N CYS A 88 6.82 -2.10 3.61
CA CYS A 88 7.84 -2.39 2.62
C CYS A 88 9.22 -2.05 3.20
N ARG A 89 10.22 -2.88 2.90
CA ARG A 89 11.59 -2.69 3.37
C ARG A 89 12.55 -2.85 2.22
N ALA A 90 13.46 -1.90 2.07
CA ALA A 90 14.65 -2.10 1.25
C ALA A 90 15.55 -3.15 1.92
N THR A 91 16.14 -4.06 1.14
CA THR A 91 17.10 -5.09 1.59
C THR A 91 18.44 -4.56 2.13
N SER A 92 18.51 -3.30 2.61
CA SER A 92 19.69 -2.76 3.29
C SER A 92 19.76 -3.31 4.72
N ALA A 93 20.91 -3.86 5.12
CA ALA A 93 21.14 -4.63 6.34
C ALA A 93 20.99 -3.86 7.69
N HIS A 94 20.28 -2.73 7.72
CA HIS A 94 20.28 -1.78 8.85
C HIS A 94 18.98 -1.73 9.67
N GLY A 95 18.03 -2.67 9.48
CA GLY A 95 16.89 -2.87 10.39
C GLY A 95 15.51 -2.46 9.85
N ASP A 96 14.52 -2.61 10.73
CA ASP A 96 13.05 -2.65 10.50
C ASP A 96 12.40 -1.31 10.08
N THR A 97 13.15 -0.29 9.65
CA THR A 97 12.62 1.08 9.50
C THR A 97 12.06 1.36 8.10
N GLY A 98 11.01 0.63 7.73
CA GLY A 98 10.19 0.92 6.54
C GLY A 98 8.86 1.60 6.90
N PRO A 99 8.24 2.38 6.00
CA PRO A 99 6.92 2.93 6.24
C PRO A 99 5.88 1.79 6.34
N ARG A 100 4.86 2.01 7.19
CA ARG A 100 3.83 1.01 7.54
C ARG A 100 2.47 1.52 7.11
N VAL A 101 1.55 0.60 6.83
CA VAL A 101 0.15 0.89 6.51
C VAL A 101 -0.75 -0.22 7.06
N ARG A 102 -1.95 0.13 7.51
CA ARG A 102 -2.94 -0.84 8.01
C ARG A 102 -4.05 -1.03 7.01
N VAL A 103 -4.23 -2.26 6.53
CA VAL A 103 -5.34 -2.63 5.64
C VAL A 103 -6.53 -3.09 6.47
N GLN A 104 -7.67 -2.42 6.27
CA GLN A 104 -8.98 -2.83 6.78
C GLN A 104 -9.86 -3.31 5.64
N VAL A 105 -10.51 -4.45 5.81
CA VAL A 105 -11.39 -5.02 4.78
C VAL A 105 -12.84 -4.86 5.21
N HIS A 106 -13.64 -4.23 4.36
CA HIS A 106 -15.08 -4.09 4.53
C HIS A 106 -15.80 -4.97 3.52
N GLY A 107 -16.90 -5.59 3.96
CA GLY A 107 -17.77 -6.45 3.15
C GLY A 107 -19.16 -5.88 3.02
#